data_AF-A0A933PY57-F1
#
_entry.id   AF-A0A933PY57-F1
#
_cell.length_a   1.000
_cell.length_b   1.000
_cell.length_c   1.000
_cell.angle_alpha   90.00
_cell.angle_beta   90.00
_cell.angle_gamma   90.00
#
_symmetry.space_group_name_H-M   'P 1'
#
loop_
_entity.id
_entity.type
_entity.pdbx_description
1 polymer ?
#
loop_
_entity_poly.entity_id
_entity_poly.type
_entity_poly.pdbx_seq_one_letter_code
_entity_poly.pdbx_strand_id
1 'polypeptide(L)'
;MDENSDGHFLLIRDYLDNAVTFSFLENIPGGHASVPEQREEILAFIQTLCANAPYRRCNAHTLAFIKNGFYSRSIQSIFDRKQNLFERIHKEDRFNFERDSFIQFMSAALIIHDLVYTKGPAVYTGYTACADFEIKAGYFIDETLQLCGKLLPSVSEIFLSLIFKSIIPHTEGDERVSVSSKIVAIFDRLAKIRSYFDTQSSPAVMPAYTGALHILQANSAFFGLDRAIINELADAEHA
;
A
#
# COMPACT_ATOMS: atom_id res chain seq x y z
N MET A 1 -25.15 7.96 -15.02
CA MET A 1 -23.69 7.77 -14.96
C MET A 1 -23.17 8.91 -14.10
N ASP A 2 -22.55 8.57 -12.98
CA ASP A 2 -22.08 9.52 -11.98
C ASP A 2 -20.81 10.17 -12.55
N GLU A 3 -20.85 11.47 -12.91
CA GLU A 3 -19.76 12.20 -13.60
C GLU A 3 -18.41 12.18 -12.82
N ASN A 4 -18.39 11.60 -11.62
CA ASN A 4 -17.26 11.52 -10.72
C ASN A 4 -16.53 10.16 -10.72
N SER A 5 -17.08 9.08 -11.31
CA SER A 5 -16.41 7.78 -11.36
C SER A 5 -15.29 7.73 -12.38
N ASP A 6 -15.61 8.20 -13.58
CA ASP A 6 -14.71 8.09 -14.74
C ASP A 6 -13.54 9.08 -14.59
N GLY A 7 -13.80 10.26 -14.02
CA GLY A 7 -12.75 11.23 -13.70
C GLY A 7 -11.70 10.68 -12.74
N HIS A 8 -12.10 9.98 -11.68
CA HIS A 8 -11.15 9.40 -10.71
C HIS A 8 -10.31 8.28 -11.34
N PHE A 9 -10.95 7.39 -12.11
CA PHE A 9 -10.22 6.34 -12.82
C PHE A 9 -9.19 6.92 -13.80
N LEU A 10 -9.57 7.96 -14.57
CA LEU A 10 -8.66 8.60 -15.51
C LEU A 10 -7.43 9.21 -14.82
N LEU A 11 -7.59 9.77 -13.62
CA LEU A 11 -6.45 10.27 -12.83
C LEU A 11 -5.51 9.15 -12.36
N ILE A 12 -6.06 8.00 -11.96
CA ILE A 12 -5.25 6.83 -11.60
C ILE A 12 -4.53 6.29 -12.83
N ARG A 13 -5.25 6.12 -13.93
CA ARG A 13 -4.71 5.60 -15.19
C ARG A 13 -3.59 6.50 -15.71
N ASP A 14 -3.80 7.82 -15.74
CA ASP A 14 -2.77 8.78 -16.14
C ASP A 14 -1.51 8.65 -15.27
N TYR A 15 -1.66 8.50 -13.95
CA TYR A 15 -0.52 8.27 -13.08
C TYR A 15 0.19 6.95 -13.40
N LEU A 16 -0.55 5.84 -13.50
CA LEU A 16 0.01 4.51 -13.78
C LEU A 16 0.70 4.47 -15.15
N ASP A 17 0.12 5.07 -16.18
CA ASP A 17 0.66 5.09 -17.54
C ASP A 17 1.97 5.88 -17.64
N ASN A 18 2.12 6.94 -16.84
CA ASN A 18 3.29 7.81 -16.88
C ASN A 18 4.38 7.46 -15.85
N ALA A 19 4.02 6.81 -14.73
CA ALA A 19 4.93 6.60 -13.60
C ALA A 19 5.22 5.12 -13.29
N VAL A 20 4.49 4.16 -13.88
CA VAL A 20 4.59 2.74 -13.54
C VAL A 20 4.68 1.89 -14.82
N THR A 21 5.84 1.27 -15.07
CA THR A 21 6.05 0.42 -16.27
C THR A 21 5.50 -1.01 -16.10
N PHE A 22 5.12 -1.39 -14.88
CA PHE A 22 4.66 -2.73 -14.49
C PHE A 22 5.69 -3.87 -14.70
N SER A 23 6.92 -3.58 -15.14
CA SER A 23 7.96 -4.61 -15.32
C SER A 23 8.35 -5.29 -13.99
N PHE A 24 8.03 -4.68 -12.85
CA PHE A 24 8.15 -5.33 -11.54
C PHE A 24 7.37 -6.65 -11.46
N LEU A 25 6.28 -6.82 -12.21
CA LEU A 25 5.48 -8.06 -12.23
C LEU A 25 6.29 -9.27 -12.73
N GLU A 26 7.32 -9.07 -13.55
CA GLU A 26 8.21 -10.16 -14.01
C GLU A 26 9.06 -10.75 -12.88
N ASN A 27 9.27 -9.97 -11.83
CA ASN A 27 10.06 -10.37 -10.66
C ASN A 27 9.20 -11.09 -9.60
N ILE A 28 7.89 -11.20 -9.82
CA ILE A 28 6.95 -11.89 -8.92
C ILE A 28 6.45 -13.15 -9.62
N PRO A 29 6.73 -14.35 -9.08
CA PRO A 29 6.31 -15.60 -9.69
C PRO A 29 4.78 -15.76 -9.63
N GLY A 30 4.24 -16.62 -10.49
CA GLY A 30 2.82 -16.97 -10.49
C GLY A 30 1.92 -16.07 -11.35
N GLY A 31 2.48 -15.11 -12.09
CA GLY A 31 1.75 -14.45 -13.18
C GLY A 31 1.53 -15.43 -14.34
N HIS A 32 0.34 -15.42 -14.93
CA HIS A 32 -0.05 -16.38 -15.98
C HIS A 32 -0.13 -15.76 -17.38
N ALA A 33 0.14 -14.45 -17.49
CA ALA A 33 0.11 -13.71 -18.75
C ALA A 33 1.29 -12.75 -18.86
N SER A 34 1.45 -12.11 -20.01
CA SER A 34 2.47 -11.08 -20.22
C SER A 34 2.23 -9.85 -19.34
N VAL A 35 3.27 -9.06 -19.07
CA VAL A 35 3.15 -7.81 -18.28
C VAL A 35 2.09 -6.86 -18.85
N PRO A 36 1.99 -6.63 -20.19
CA PRO A 36 0.93 -5.79 -20.74
C PRO A 36 -0.48 -6.31 -20.44
N GLU A 37 -0.70 -7.62 -20.51
CA GLU A 37 -2.01 -8.23 -20.21
C GLU A 37 -2.37 -8.08 -18.74
N GLN A 38 -1.41 -8.36 -17.83
CA GLN A 38 -1.61 -8.15 -16.40
C GLN A 38 -1.89 -6.67 -16.06
N ARG A 39 -1.19 -5.73 -16.71
CA ARG A 39 -1.43 -4.29 -16.56
C ARG A 39 -2.85 -3.90 -16.96
N GLU A 40 -3.30 -4.32 -18.13
CA GLU A 40 -4.67 -4.01 -18.60
C GLU A 40 -5.74 -4.63 -17.69
N GLU A 41 -5.49 -5.84 -17.17
CA GLU A 41 -6.38 -6.49 -16.21
C GLU A 41 -6.46 -5.71 -14.88
N ILE A 42 -5.32 -5.23 -14.35
CA ILE A 42 -5.26 -4.35 -13.18
C ILE A 42 -6.03 -3.04 -13.44
N LEU A 43 -5.85 -2.43 -14.61
CA LEU A 43 -6.55 -1.19 -14.97
C LEU A 43 -8.07 -1.39 -15.07
N ALA A 44 -8.52 -2.47 -15.72
CA ALA A 44 -9.94 -2.81 -15.82
C ALA A 44 -10.56 -3.07 -14.43
N PHE A 45 -9.81 -3.71 -13.55
CA PHE A 45 -10.20 -3.91 -12.17
C PHE A 45 -10.35 -2.58 -11.42
N ILE A 46 -9.35 -1.70 -11.47
CA ILE A 46 -9.41 -0.36 -10.85
C ILE A 46 -10.60 0.43 -11.40
N GLN A 47 -10.84 0.39 -12.72
CA GLN A 47 -11.99 1.06 -13.35
C GLN A 47 -13.31 0.59 -12.75
N THR A 48 -13.46 -0.73 -12.57
CA THR A 48 -14.65 -1.32 -11.95
C THR A 48 -14.83 -0.84 -10.52
N LEU A 49 -13.75 -0.77 -9.75
CA LEU A 49 -13.77 -0.31 -8.36
C LEU A 49 -14.06 1.19 -8.24
N CYS A 50 -13.65 1.99 -9.22
CA CYS A 50 -13.95 3.42 -9.27
C CYS A 50 -15.45 3.70 -9.38
N ALA A 51 -16.31 2.72 -9.73
CA ALA A 51 -17.75 2.88 -9.60
C ALA A 51 -18.21 3.04 -8.14
N ASN A 52 -17.44 2.52 -7.17
CA ASN A 52 -17.74 2.56 -5.74
C ASN A 52 -17.23 3.87 -5.09
N ALA A 53 -18.14 4.69 -4.57
CA ALA A 53 -17.80 5.99 -3.98
C ALA A 53 -16.87 5.90 -2.73
N PRO A 54 -17.07 4.96 -1.78
CA PRO A 54 -16.10 4.70 -0.72
C PRO A 54 -14.68 4.42 -1.25
N TYR A 55 -14.53 3.59 -2.29
CA TYR A 55 -13.24 3.32 -2.90
C TYR A 55 -12.58 4.57 -3.46
N ARG A 56 -13.33 5.37 -4.24
CA ARG A 56 -12.82 6.65 -4.75
C ARG A 56 -12.31 7.56 -3.64
N ARG A 57 -13.04 7.66 -2.52
CA ARG A 57 -12.66 8.53 -1.39
C ARG A 57 -11.37 8.06 -0.73
N CYS A 58 -11.24 6.77 -0.42
CA CYS A 58 -10.02 6.22 0.16
C CYS A 58 -8.83 6.40 -0.79
N ASN A 59 -9.02 6.02 -2.05
CA ASN A 59 -7.96 6.04 -3.05
C ASN A 59 -7.51 7.46 -3.45
N ALA A 60 -8.37 8.47 -3.40
CA ALA A 60 -7.98 9.86 -3.65
C ALA A 60 -6.87 10.35 -2.71
N HIS A 61 -6.91 9.92 -1.44
CA HIS A 61 -5.87 10.26 -0.46
C HIS A 61 -4.55 9.56 -0.78
N THR A 62 -4.61 8.28 -1.13
CA THR A 62 -3.44 7.50 -1.55
C THR A 62 -2.82 8.06 -2.82
N LEU A 63 -3.63 8.41 -3.82
CA LEU A 63 -3.15 8.99 -5.06
C LEU A 63 -2.48 10.36 -4.83
N ALA A 64 -3.05 11.22 -3.97
CA ALA A 64 -2.41 12.48 -3.59
C ALA A 64 -1.09 12.26 -2.82
N PHE A 65 -1.05 11.25 -1.94
CA PHE A 65 0.16 10.86 -1.21
C PHE A 65 1.26 10.37 -2.16
N ILE A 66 0.91 9.55 -3.16
CA ILE A 66 1.85 9.03 -4.15
C ILE A 66 2.36 10.18 -5.05
N LYS A 67 1.47 11.01 -5.60
CA LYS A 67 1.82 12.07 -6.55
C LYS A 67 2.69 13.19 -5.96
N ASN A 68 2.69 13.41 -4.65
CA ASN A 68 3.52 14.44 -4.01
C ASN A 68 5.02 14.05 -3.90
N GLY A 69 5.38 12.83 -4.32
CA GLY A 69 6.75 12.32 -4.35
C GLY A 69 7.38 12.08 -2.97
N PHE A 70 6.63 12.23 -1.88
CA PHE A 70 7.14 11.97 -0.53
C PHE A 70 7.46 10.49 -0.35
N TYR A 71 6.58 9.59 -0.77
CA TYR A 71 6.80 8.15 -0.61
C TYR A 71 8.00 7.68 -1.46
N SER A 72 8.17 8.21 -2.68
CA SER A 72 9.30 7.85 -3.54
C SER A 72 10.62 8.38 -2.97
N ARG A 73 10.66 9.63 -2.49
CA ARG A 73 11.81 10.19 -1.76
C ARG A 73 12.11 9.40 -0.48
N SER A 74 11.08 8.99 0.23
CA SER A 74 11.18 8.17 1.44
C SER A 74 11.79 6.80 1.16
N ILE A 75 11.25 6.09 0.17
CA ILE A 75 11.80 4.81 -0.29
C ILE A 75 13.25 5.03 -0.75
N GLN A 76 13.54 6.09 -1.52
CA GLN A 76 14.88 6.40 -1.98
C GLN A 76 15.86 6.63 -0.82
N SER A 77 15.49 7.44 0.18
CA SER A 77 16.29 7.68 1.38
C SER A 77 16.55 6.37 2.15
N ILE A 78 15.53 5.53 2.32
CA ILE A 78 15.67 4.22 2.94
C ILE A 78 16.64 3.33 2.16
N PHE A 79 16.53 3.32 0.82
CA PHE A 79 17.41 2.55 -0.06
C PHE A 79 18.85 3.05 0.00
N ASP A 80 19.08 4.36 0.07
CA ASP A 80 20.42 4.95 0.10
C ASP A 80 21.11 4.78 1.46
N ARG A 81 20.35 4.70 2.55
CA ARG A 81 20.89 4.61 3.93
C ARG A 81 20.96 3.19 4.49
N LYS A 82 20.22 2.22 3.95
CA LYS A 82 20.08 0.86 4.53
C LYS A 82 20.24 -0.23 3.48
N GLN A 83 21.48 -0.69 3.27
CA GLN A 83 21.78 -1.94 2.54
C GLN A 83 20.97 -3.13 3.11
N ASN A 84 20.71 -3.14 4.42
CA ASN A 84 20.00 -4.22 5.12
C ASN A 84 18.49 -4.34 4.79
N LEU A 85 17.77 -3.28 4.44
CA LEU A 85 16.33 -3.43 4.13
C LEU A 85 16.16 -4.13 2.78
N PHE A 86 16.99 -3.76 1.80
CA PHE A 86 17.06 -4.42 0.51
C PHE A 86 17.45 -5.89 0.65
N GLU A 87 18.49 -6.18 1.43
CA GLU A 87 18.87 -7.56 1.75
C GLU A 87 17.73 -8.33 2.41
N ARG A 88 16.93 -7.68 3.27
CA ARG A 88 15.74 -8.29 3.88
C ARG A 88 14.61 -8.52 2.88
N ILE A 89 14.30 -7.56 2.00
CA ILE A 89 13.31 -7.76 0.92
C ILE A 89 13.75 -8.92 0.03
N HIS A 90 15.02 -8.95 -0.41
CA HIS A 90 15.56 -10.06 -1.20
C HIS A 90 15.56 -11.39 -0.45
N LYS A 91 15.86 -11.40 0.84
CA LYS A 91 15.93 -12.62 1.64
C LYS A 91 14.55 -13.18 2.01
N GLU A 92 13.66 -12.31 2.47
CA GLU A 92 12.36 -12.66 3.02
C GLU A 92 11.31 -12.79 1.90
N ASP A 93 11.23 -11.80 1.01
CA ASP A 93 10.23 -11.79 -0.06
C ASP A 93 10.70 -12.53 -1.32
N ARG A 94 12.02 -12.76 -1.46
CA ARG A 94 12.65 -13.49 -2.58
C ARG A 94 12.41 -12.87 -3.96
N PHE A 95 12.03 -11.59 -4.02
CA PHE A 95 11.91 -10.84 -5.26
C PHE A 95 13.15 -10.00 -5.50
N ASN A 96 13.66 -10.02 -6.72
CA ASN A 96 14.83 -9.25 -7.11
C ASN A 96 14.43 -7.87 -7.65
N PHE A 97 13.85 -7.02 -6.80
CA PHE A 97 13.50 -5.66 -7.21
C PHE A 97 14.70 -4.72 -7.17
N GLU A 98 15.00 -4.07 -8.28
CA GLU A 98 15.76 -2.82 -8.24
C GLU A 98 14.92 -1.70 -7.58
N ARG A 99 15.58 -0.63 -7.12
CA ARG A 99 14.94 0.48 -6.41
C ARG A 99 13.73 1.05 -7.14
N ASP A 100 13.89 1.40 -8.41
CA ASP A 100 12.82 2.00 -9.20
C ASP A 100 11.68 1.00 -9.44
N SER A 101 12.03 -0.27 -9.62
CA SER A 101 11.06 -1.38 -9.71
C SER A 101 10.26 -1.53 -8.41
N PHE A 102 10.90 -1.38 -7.25
CA PHE A 102 10.23 -1.42 -5.95
C PHE A 102 9.31 -0.20 -5.72
N ILE A 103 9.74 1.00 -6.11
CA ILE A 103 8.89 2.21 -6.05
C ILE A 103 7.64 2.02 -6.90
N GLN A 104 7.79 1.45 -8.10
CA GLN A 104 6.67 1.16 -9.00
C GLN A 104 5.74 0.08 -8.44
N PHE A 105 6.30 -1.02 -7.90
CA PHE A 105 5.55 -2.03 -7.16
C PHE A 105 4.72 -1.41 -6.03
N MET A 106 5.35 -0.59 -5.18
CA MET A 106 4.69 0.07 -4.06
C MET A 106 3.56 1.00 -4.52
N SER A 107 3.76 1.68 -5.65
CA SER A 107 2.74 2.58 -6.23
C SER A 107 1.47 1.82 -6.61
N ALA A 108 1.64 0.72 -7.37
CA ALA A 108 0.53 -0.14 -7.76
C ALA A 108 -0.12 -0.82 -6.54
N ALA A 109 0.70 -1.33 -5.63
CA ALA A 109 0.26 -1.98 -4.40
C ALA A 109 -0.64 -1.08 -3.55
N LEU A 110 -0.22 0.16 -3.30
CA LEU A 110 -1.00 1.13 -2.50
C LEU A 110 -2.34 1.49 -3.17
N ILE A 111 -2.37 1.66 -4.50
CA ILE A 111 -3.61 1.93 -5.25
C ILE A 111 -4.60 0.77 -5.12
N ILE A 112 -4.12 -0.46 -5.20
CA ILE A 112 -4.94 -1.68 -5.09
C ILE A 112 -5.35 -1.92 -3.63
N HIS A 113 -4.47 -1.64 -2.67
CA HIS A 113 -4.66 -1.85 -1.24
C HIS A 113 -5.94 -1.22 -0.68
N ASP A 114 -6.27 -0.01 -1.12
CA ASP A 114 -7.48 0.69 -0.66
C ASP A 114 -8.77 -0.06 -0.93
N LEU A 115 -8.78 -1.01 -1.88
CA LEU A 115 -9.92 -1.90 -2.08
C LEU A 115 -10.27 -2.68 -0.81
N VAL A 116 -9.26 -3.27 -0.18
CA VAL A 116 -9.44 -4.06 1.04
C VAL A 116 -10.12 -3.22 2.12
N TYR A 117 -9.70 -1.96 2.24
CA TYR A 117 -10.23 -1.03 3.24
C TYR A 117 -11.61 -0.49 2.93
N THR A 118 -12.16 -0.71 1.74
CA THR A 118 -13.53 -0.25 1.41
C THR A 118 -14.60 -1.28 1.74
N LYS A 119 -14.22 -2.57 1.81
CA LYS A 119 -14.98 -3.61 2.48
C LYS A 119 -14.64 -3.71 3.97
N GLY A 120 -13.43 -3.28 4.31
CA GLY A 120 -12.84 -3.33 5.64
C GLY A 120 -13.43 -2.47 6.75
N PRO A 121 -14.16 -1.34 6.60
CA PRO A 121 -14.47 -0.48 7.76
C PRO A 121 -15.46 -1.13 8.73
N ALA A 122 -16.44 -1.89 8.22
CA ALA A 122 -17.28 -2.74 9.07
C ALA A 122 -16.46 -3.83 9.79
N VAL A 123 -15.35 -4.24 9.18
CA VAL A 123 -14.41 -5.25 9.68
C VAL A 123 -13.26 -4.65 10.54
N TYR A 124 -12.93 -3.38 10.44
CA TYR A 124 -11.79 -2.80 11.15
C TYR A 124 -12.25 -2.21 12.49
N THR A 125 -13.31 -1.39 12.46
CA THR A 125 -13.85 -0.75 13.67
C THR A 125 -14.52 -1.73 14.63
N GLY A 126 -15.05 -2.86 14.14
CA GLY A 126 -15.61 -3.91 14.99
C GLY A 126 -14.58 -4.91 15.53
N TYR A 127 -13.38 -5.00 14.94
CA TYR A 127 -12.50 -6.15 15.16
C TYR A 127 -11.23 -5.78 15.92
N THR A 128 -10.73 -4.53 15.89
CA THR A 128 -9.57 -4.14 16.72
C THR A 128 -9.84 -4.24 18.23
N ALA A 129 -11.11 -4.37 18.63
CA ALA A 129 -11.55 -4.63 20.00
C ALA A 129 -11.88 -6.12 20.26
N CYS A 130 -11.67 -7.02 19.29
CA CYS A 130 -12.08 -8.42 19.34
C CYS A 130 -10.86 -9.35 19.50
N ALA A 131 -10.94 -10.30 20.45
CA ALA A 131 -9.90 -11.30 20.70
C ALA A 131 -9.59 -12.19 19.47
N ASP A 132 -10.54 -12.31 18.54
CA ASP A 132 -10.45 -13.17 17.34
C ASP A 132 -10.03 -12.40 16.07
N PHE A 133 -9.44 -11.20 16.21
CA PHE A 133 -9.08 -10.36 15.05
C PHE A 133 -8.25 -11.14 14.02
N GLU A 134 -7.19 -11.83 14.44
CA GLU A 134 -6.26 -12.50 13.52
C GLU A 134 -6.96 -13.57 12.66
N ILE A 135 -7.82 -14.37 13.28
CA ILE A 135 -8.61 -15.42 12.60
C ILE A 135 -9.54 -14.79 11.57
N LYS A 136 -10.24 -13.73 11.97
CA LYS A 136 -11.17 -13.00 11.10
C LYS A 136 -10.49 -12.26 9.95
N ALA A 137 -9.31 -11.69 10.20
CA ALA A 137 -8.47 -11.10 9.16
C ALA A 137 -7.99 -12.16 8.17
N GLY A 138 -7.62 -13.36 8.63
CA GLY A 138 -7.31 -14.51 7.79
C GLY A 138 -8.45 -14.85 6.82
N TYR A 139 -9.68 -15.04 7.33
CA TYR A 139 -10.84 -15.31 6.47
C TYR A 139 -11.10 -14.20 5.46
N PHE A 140 -11.00 -12.95 5.88
CA PHE A 140 -11.18 -11.81 4.98
C PHE A 140 -10.13 -11.80 3.85
N ILE A 141 -8.87 -12.12 4.17
CA ILE A 141 -7.79 -12.20 3.19
C ILE A 141 -8.07 -13.33 2.21
N ASP A 142 -8.46 -14.51 2.69
CA ASP A 142 -8.78 -15.66 1.83
C ASP A 142 -9.96 -15.35 0.89
N GLU A 143 -11.04 -14.74 1.40
CA GLU A 143 -12.17 -14.31 0.57
C GLU A 143 -11.77 -13.24 -0.45
N THR A 144 -10.92 -12.29 -0.06
CA THR A 144 -10.44 -11.23 -0.95
C THR A 144 -9.50 -11.79 -2.02
N LEU A 145 -8.60 -12.72 -1.67
CA LEU A 145 -7.73 -13.41 -2.62
C LEU A 145 -8.54 -14.27 -3.58
N GLN A 146 -9.55 -15.01 -3.11
CA GLN A 146 -10.44 -15.79 -3.99
C GLN A 146 -11.23 -14.88 -4.94
N LEU A 147 -11.68 -13.73 -4.46
CA LEU A 147 -12.36 -12.75 -5.29
C LEU A 147 -11.40 -12.15 -6.32
N CYS A 148 -10.19 -11.77 -5.92
CA CYS A 148 -9.20 -11.20 -6.83
C CYS A 148 -8.67 -12.23 -7.81
N GLY A 149 -8.48 -13.50 -7.42
CA GLY A 149 -8.11 -14.57 -8.37
C GLY A 149 -9.19 -14.82 -9.45
N LYS A 150 -10.44 -14.44 -9.20
CA LYS A 150 -11.51 -14.46 -10.22
C LYS A 150 -11.55 -13.19 -11.07
N LEU A 151 -11.18 -12.04 -10.50
CA LEU A 151 -11.26 -10.73 -11.15
C LEU A 151 -9.96 -10.30 -11.84
N LEU A 152 -8.84 -10.91 -11.45
CA LEU A 152 -7.48 -10.70 -11.90
C LEU A 152 -6.76 -12.07 -12.13
N PRO A 153 -7.35 -13.01 -12.90
CA PRO A 153 -6.80 -14.36 -13.07
C PRO A 153 -5.39 -14.39 -13.71
N SER A 154 -4.98 -13.31 -14.37
CA SER A 154 -3.68 -13.25 -15.05
C SER A 154 -2.58 -12.71 -14.13
N VAL A 155 -2.95 -11.98 -13.07
CA VAL A 155 -2.06 -11.37 -12.09
C VAL A 155 -1.61 -12.40 -11.05
N SER A 156 -0.34 -12.32 -10.65
CA SER A 156 0.21 -13.18 -9.61
C SER A 156 -0.60 -13.12 -8.30
N GLU A 157 -1.04 -14.28 -7.81
CA GLU A 157 -1.66 -14.41 -6.49
C GLU A 157 -0.69 -13.96 -5.37
N ILE A 158 0.62 -14.16 -5.58
CA ILE A 158 1.64 -13.71 -4.63
C ILE A 158 1.65 -12.19 -4.54
N PHE A 159 1.61 -11.49 -5.68
CA PHE A 159 1.51 -10.02 -5.70
C PHE A 159 0.29 -9.54 -4.90
N LEU A 160 -0.88 -10.14 -5.14
CA LEU A 160 -2.12 -9.80 -4.43
C LEU A 160 -2.04 -10.14 -2.93
N SER A 161 -1.41 -11.26 -2.57
CA SER A 161 -1.21 -11.70 -1.19
C SER A 161 -0.33 -10.73 -0.40
N LEU A 162 0.74 -10.21 -1.02
CA LEU A 162 1.59 -9.18 -0.39
C LEU A 162 0.79 -7.92 -0.06
N ILE A 163 -0.12 -7.52 -0.95
CA ILE A 163 -0.97 -6.35 -0.74
C ILE A 163 -1.98 -6.63 0.36
N PHE A 164 -2.65 -7.78 0.39
CA PHE A 164 -3.76 -8.00 1.33
C PHE A 164 -3.32 -8.42 2.73
N LYS A 165 -2.16 -9.05 2.88
CA LYS A 165 -1.59 -9.41 4.20
C LYS A 165 -1.13 -8.20 5.02
N SER A 166 -1.00 -7.02 4.42
CA SER A 166 -0.67 -5.78 5.13
C SER A 166 -1.69 -5.42 6.23
N ILE A 167 -2.93 -5.93 6.16
CA ILE A 167 -3.96 -5.67 7.16
C ILE A 167 -3.80 -6.47 8.45
N ILE A 168 -2.98 -7.53 8.41
CA ILE A 168 -2.72 -8.39 9.57
C ILE A 168 -1.85 -7.59 10.56
N PRO A 169 -2.29 -7.43 11.83
CA PRO A 169 -1.46 -6.93 12.90
C PRO A 169 -0.22 -7.80 13.01
N HIS A 170 0.93 -7.14 12.97
CA HIS A 170 2.21 -7.80 13.07
C HIS A 170 3.01 -7.13 14.18
N THR A 171 4.18 -7.66 14.48
CA THR A 171 5.18 -7.02 15.35
C THR A 171 6.54 -7.04 14.64
N GLU A 172 7.51 -6.32 15.20
CA GLU A 172 8.89 -6.42 14.74
C GLU A 172 9.37 -7.88 14.87
N GLY A 173 9.75 -8.49 13.73
CA GLY A 173 10.15 -9.89 13.65
C GLY A 173 9.04 -10.90 13.30
N ASP A 174 7.80 -10.47 13.08
CA ASP A 174 6.72 -11.38 12.67
C ASP A 174 6.93 -11.90 11.24
N GLU A 175 7.22 -13.19 11.09
CA GLU A 175 7.47 -13.84 9.78
C GLU A 175 6.18 -14.17 8.99
N ARG A 176 4.99 -14.02 9.59
CA ARG A 176 3.70 -14.26 8.90
C ARG A 176 3.41 -13.21 7.83
N VAL A 177 3.96 -12.01 8.01
CA VAL A 177 3.75 -10.84 7.14
C VAL A 177 5.07 -10.48 6.46
N SER A 178 5.08 -10.50 5.14
CA SER A 178 6.25 -10.19 4.30
C SER A 178 6.77 -8.77 4.54
N VAL A 179 8.03 -8.50 4.20
CA VAL A 179 8.61 -7.15 4.39
C VAL A 179 7.85 -6.14 3.53
N SER A 180 7.55 -6.49 2.27
CA SER A 180 6.74 -5.65 1.38
C SER A 180 5.35 -5.37 1.96
N SER A 181 4.67 -6.36 2.54
CA SER A 181 3.37 -6.18 3.19
C SER A 181 3.45 -5.19 4.37
N LYS A 182 4.50 -5.28 5.19
CA LYS A 182 4.75 -4.34 6.30
C LYS A 182 4.95 -2.92 5.78
N ILE A 183 5.72 -2.76 4.70
CA ILE A 183 5.97 -1.46 4.07
C ILE A 183 4.68 -0.88 3.47
N VAL A 184 3.84 -1.70 2.83
CA VAL A 184 2.50 -1.28 2.36
C VAL A 184 1.65 -0.78 3.53
N ALA A 185 1.61 -1.50 4.65
CA ALA A 185 0.88 -1.09 5.84
C ALA A 185 1.37 0.27 6.41
N ILE A 186 2.69 0.49 6.45
CA ILE A 186 3.30 1.75 6.89
C ILE A 186 2.84 2.90 5.99
N PHE A 187 3.03 2.78 4.66
CA PHE A 187 2.73 3.87 3.74
C PHE A 187 1.24 4.18 3.61
N ASP A 188 0.39 3.15 3.64
CA ASP A 188 -1.07 3.34 3.69
C ASP A 188 -1.48 4.12 4.95
N ARG A 189 -0.92 3.77 6.11
CA ARG A 189 -1.20 4.48 7.36
C ARG A 189 -0.75 5.93 7.29
N LEU A 190 0.43 6.19 6.73
CA LEU A 190 0.95 7.55 6.52
C LEU A 190 0.07 8.35 5.56
N ALA A 191 -0.38 7.77 4.46
CA ALA A 191 -1.30 8.41 3.52
C ALA A 191 -2.59 8.86 4.21
N LYS A 192 -3.17 7.99 5.05
CA LYS A 192 -4.39 8.29 5.83
C LYS A 192 -4.17 9.39 6.87
N ILE A 193 -3.05 9.36 7.60
CA ILE A 193 -2.74 10.40 8.58
C ILE A 193 -2.51 11.74 7.89
N ARG A 194 -1.75 11.76 6.79
CA ARG A 194 -1.52 12.99 6.02
C ARG A 194 -2.82 13.58 5.50
N SER A 195 -3.69 12.75 4.94
CA SER A 195 -5.03 13.16 4.51
C SER A 195 -5.85 13.81 5.63
N TYR A 196 -5.86 13.22 6.83
CA TYR A 196 -6.54 13.80 7.98
C TYR A 196 -6.07 15.23 8.26
N PHE A 197 -4.76 15.50 8.16
CA PHE A 197 -4.22 16.83 8.38
C PHE A 197 -4.44 17.79 7.21
N ASP A 198 -4.39 17.31 5.96
CA ASP A 198 -4.68 18.13 4.77
C ASP A 198 -6.13 18.64 4.78
N THR A 199 -7.07 17.85 5.31
CA THR A 199 -8.48 18.27 5.45
C THR A 199 -8.72 19.31 6.56
N GLN A 200 -7.79 19.49 7.51
CA GLN A 200 -7.92 20.39 8.66
C GLN A 200 -7.53 21.86 8.36
N SER A 201 -7.22 22.21 7.11
CA SER A 201 -7.13 23.61 6.60
C SER A 201 -6.46 24.63 7.53
N SER A 202 -5.27 24.34 8.06
CA SER A 202 -4.51 25.28 8.89
C SER A 202 -3.03 25.33 8.44
N PRO A 203 -2.39 26.50 8.33
CA PRO A 203 -0.98 26.65 7.93
C PRO A 203 0.06 25.90 8.81
N ALA A 204 -0.37 25.20 9.85
CA ALA A 204 0.44 24.40 10.76
C ALA A 204 0.63 22.93 10.33
N VAL A 205 0.34 22.55 9.07
CA VAL A 205 0.32 21.13 8.62
C VAL A 205 1.69 20.43 8.69
N MET A 206 2.79 21.13 8.41
CA MET A 206 4.16 20.57 8.53
C MET A 206 4.47 20.03 9.94
N PRO A 207 4.28 20.80 11.04
CA PRO A 207 4.46 20.29 12.40
C PRO A 207 3.55 19.08 12.75
N ALA A 208 2.42 18.92 12.07
CA ALA A 208 1.45 17.86 12.36
C ALA A 208 1.82 16.50 11.73
N TYR A 209 2.51 16.49 10.58
CA TYR A 209 3.00 15.25 9.96
C TYR A 209 4.26 14.72 10.66
N THR A 210 5.17 15.60 11.10
CA THR A 210 6.25 15.20 12.02
C THR A 210 5.68 14.63 13.32
N GLY A 211 4.61 15.25 13.85
CA GLY A 211 3.84 14.71 14.97
C GLY A 211 3.23 13.34 14.69
N ALA A 212 2.73 13.08 13.48
CA ALA A 212 2.24 11.78 13.05
C ALA A 212 3.33 10.71 13.00
N LEU A 213 4.51 11.05 12.47
CA LEU A 213 5.66 10.16 12.49
C LEU A 213 6.10 9.85 13.93
N HIS A 214 6.12 10.85 14.81
CA HIS A 214 6.38 10.61 16.25
C HIS A 214 5.29 9.75 16.91
N ILE A 215 4.02 9.92 16.55
CA ILE A 215 2.93 9.05 17.01
C ILE A 215 3.14 7.62 16.50
N LEU A 216 3.53 7.43 15.24
CA LEU A 216 3.86 6.11 14.70
C LEU A 216 5.11 5.51 15.33
N GLN A 217 6.14 6.29 15.62
CA GLN A 217 7.32 5.86 16.37
C GLN A 217 6.97 5.45 17.80
N ALA A 218 6.13 6.24 18.47
CA ALA A 218 5.70 5.97 19.85
C ALA A 218 4.77 4.76 19.94
N ASN A 219 4.04 4.45 18.86
CA ASN A 219 3.07 3.35 18.78
C ASN A 219 3.52 2.24 17.82
N SER A 220 4.81 2.19 17.43
CA SER A 220 5.29 1.26 16.38
C SER A 220 5.05 -0.19 16.79
N ALA A 221 5.21 -0.48 18.08
CA ALA A 221 4.91 -1.79 18.68
C ALA A 221 3.41 -2.16 18.63
N PHE A 222 2.51 -1.17 18.64
CA PHE A 222 1.06 -1.37 18.56
C PHE A 222 0.57 -1.54 17.11
N PHE A 223 1.29 -0.94 16.16
CA PHE A 223 0.96 -1.01 14.73
C PHE A 223 1.79 -2.06 13.96
N GLY A 224 2.69 -2.76 14.63
CA GLY A 224 3.59 -3.74 14.02
C GLY A 224 4.71 -3.18 13.16
N LEU A 225 4.86 -1.87 13.15
CA LEU A 225 5.70 -1.18 12.19
C LEU A 225 7.17 -1.31 12.59
N ASP A 226 8.03 -1.56 11.59
CA ASP A 226 9.47 -1.59 11.78
C ASP A 226 9.95 -0.19 12.20
N ARG A 227 10.33 -0.06 13.47
CA ARG A 227 10.70 1.22 14.08
C ARG A 227 11.92 1.84 13.39
N ALA A 228 12.82 1.03 12.87
CA ALA A 228 13.97 1.52 12.11
C ALA A 228 13.52 2.15 10.78
N ILE A 229 12.54 1.57 10.10
CA ILE A 229 11.96 2.16 8.88
C ILE A 229 11.26 3.49 9.21
N ILE A 230 10.45 3.54 10.28
CA ILE A 230 9.75 4.79 10.66
C ILE A 230 10.72 5.91 11.07
N ASN A 231 11.81 5.58 11.79
CA ASN A 231 12.80 6.59 12.17
C ASN A 231 13.47 7.22 10.93
N GLU A 232 13.81 6.42 9.93
CA GLU A 232 14.41 6.94 8.69
C GLU A 232 13.42 7.75 7.85
N LEU A 233 12.13 7.38 7.88
CA LEU A 233 11.08 8.19 7.26
C LEU A 233 10.98 9.58 7.90
N ALA A 234 11.14 9.68 9.23
CA ALA A 234 11.21 10.95 9.94
C ALA A 234 12.48 11.73 9.56
N ASP A 235 13.63 11.06 9.49
CA ASP A 235 14.88 11.71 9.09
C ASP A 235 14.87 12.17 7.62
N ALA A 236 14.15 11.48 6.74
CA ALA A 236 14.00 11.84 5.33
C ALA A 236 13.06 13.03 5.11
N GLU A 237 12.11 13.27 6.03
CA GLU A 237 11.25 14.46 5.96
C GLU A 237 12.01 15.75 6.30
N HIS A 238 12.98 15.66 7.20
CA HIS A 238 13.77 16.79 7.69
C HIS A 238 15.01 17.12 6.84
N ALA A 239 15.28 16.35 5.78
CA ALA A 239 16.42 16.50 4.87
C ALA A 239 16.04 17.28 3.60
#